data_AF-A0A1B9YX22-F1
#
_entry.id   AF-A0A1B9YX22-F1
#
_cell.length_a   1.000
_cell.length_b   1.000
_cell.length_c   1.000
_cell.angle_alpha   90.00
_cell.angle_beta   90.00
_cell.angle_gamma   90.00
#
_symmetry.space_group_name_H-M   'P 1'
#
loop_
_entity.id
_entity.type
_entity.pdbx_description
1 polymer ?
#
loop_
_entity_poly.entity_id
_entity_poly.type
_entity_poly.pdbx_seq_one_letter_code
_entity_poly.pdbx_strand_id
1 'polypeptide(L)'
;MIAAMLARSWSNVETDTARDDVVRLYRAVSNNMPAVLHEMYMGRAAEKLARKRRNIPRDGHPLRADGPLLNHHVLTFAAKLGFALHQEVTGSWVPNGGGVQVMWFSNVQALNGEIPESLFTMLPTRLTLQQGTKSVADQFEYATSPVEQEHMLYYTSFNQSFAVAGVVARDRAIYLNSHPEVRIFSPGDFLTTRDAQ
;
A
#
# COMPACT_ATOMS: atom_id res chain seq x y z
N MET A 1 1.63 10.38 3.75
CA MET A 1 2.86 10.95 3.14
C MET A 1 3.70 9.88 2.46
N ILE A 2 4.19 8.83 3.16
CA ILE A 2 4.98 7.74 2.53
C ILE A 2 4.25 7.06 1.36
N ALA A 3 3.01 6.61 1.57
CA ALA A 3 2.21 6.00 0.49
C ALA A 3 2.03 6.92 -0.73
N ALA A 4 1.86 8.23 -0.52
CA ALA A 4 1.74 9.20 -1.60
C ALA A 4 3.05 9.37 -2.38
N MET A 5 4.20 9.39 -1.68
CA MET A 5 5.52 9.41 -2.31
C MET A 5 5.75 8.14 -3.15
N LEU A 6 5.43 6.97 -2.61
CA LEU A 6 5.53 5.69 -3.33
C LEU A 6 4.60 5.65 -4.55
N ALA A 7 3.37 6.14 -4.45
CA ALA A 7 2.43 6.22 -5.58
C ALA A 7 2.95 7.09 -6.74
N ARG A 8 3.99 7.91 -6.51
CA ARG A 8 4.58 8.78 -7.53
C ARG A 8 6.00 8.40 -7.91
N SER A 9 6.57 7.34 -7.31
CA SER A 9 7.96 6.94 -7.59
C SER A 9 8.13 6.22 -8.93
N TRP A 10 7.07 5.64 -9.50
CA TRP A 10 7.11 4.94 -10.78
C TRP A 10 6.28 5.62 -11.89
N SER A 11 5.61 6.73 -11.59
CA SER A 11 4.72 7.37 -12.56
C SER A 11 5.49 8.03 -13.69
N ASN A 12 5.03 7.89 -14.94
CA ASN A 12 5.59 8.64 -16.06
C ASN A 12 5.25 10.13 -15.87
N VAL A 13 6.25 10.91 -15.47
CA VAL A 13 6.04 12.32 -15.13
C VAL A 13 6.19 13.17 -16.39
N GLU A 14 5.10 13.29 -17.13
CA GLU A 14 5.09 13.99 -18.43
C GLU A 14 4.99 15.53 -18.27
N THR A 15 4.45 16.02 -17.16
CA THR A 15 4.23 17.45 -16.91
C THR A 15 5.14 18.01 -15.83
N ASP A 16 5.51 19.29 -15.93
CA ASP A 16 6.33 19.96 -14.92
C ASP A 16 5.65 20.01 -13.55
N THR A 17 4.32 20.21 -13.51
CA THR A 17 3.53 20.13 -12.28
C THR A 17 3.68 18.79 -11.58
N ALA A 18 3.67 17.68 -12.33
CA ALA A 18 3.84 16.36 -11.75
C ALA A 18 5.28 16.14 -11.23
N ARG A 19 6.29 16.79 -11.84
CA ARG A 19 7.69 16.76 -11.34
C ARG A 19 7.80 17.52 -10.03
N ASP A 20 7.22 18.71 -9.96
CA ASP A 20 7.19 19.51 -8.75
C ASP A 20 6.48 18.78 -7.60
N ASP A 21 5.39 18.07 -7.90
CA ASP A 21 4.69 17.24 -6.93
C ASP A 21 5.56 16.10 -6.38
N VAL A 22 6.32 15.40 -7.24
CA VAL A 22 7.28 14.38 -6.81
C VAL A 22 8.33 14.99 -5.88
N VAL A 23 8.96 16.10 -6.30
CA VAL A 23 9.98 16.79 -5.49
C VAL A 23 9.41 17.22 -4.14
N ARG A 24 8.19 17.76 -4.12
CA ARG A 24 7.49 18.15 -2.89
C ARG A 24 7.27 16.96 -1.96
N LEU A 25 6.85 15.81 -2.48
CA LEU A 25 6.63 14.59 -1.70
C LEU A 25 7.93 14.07 -1.10
N TYR A 26 9.00 13.96 -1.89
CA TYR A 26 10.31 13.55 -1.38
C TYR A 26 10.86 14.52 -0.34
N ARG A 27 10.71 15.83 -0.54
CA ARG A 27 11.10 16.86 0.45
C ARG A 27 10.30 16.72 1.75
N ALA A 28 8.99 16.49 1.65
CA ALA A 28 8.15 16.28 2.83
C ALA A 28 8.59 15.04 3.62
N VAL A 29 8.89 13.93 2.94
CA VAL A 29 9.44 12.73 3.59
C VAL A 29 10.81 12.99 4.19
N SER A 30 11.71 13.68 3.47
CA SER A 30 13.03 14.03 3.98
C SER A 30 12.98 14.87 5.25
N ASN A 31 12.02 15.80 5.34
CA ASN A 31 11.90 16.69 6.48
C ASN A 31 11.29 16.03 7.73
N ASN A 32 10.37 15.08 7.54
CA ASN A 32 9.63 14.49 8.66
C ASN A 32 10.10 13.07 9.01
N MET A 33 10.66 12.33 8.06
CA MET A 33 10.96 10.90 8.14
C MET A 33 12.23 10.53 7.34
N PRO A 34 13.37 11.23 7.55
CA PRO A 34 14.58 11.04 6.73
C PRO A 34 15.13 9.60 6.78
N ALA A 35 14.93 8.89 7.90
CA ALA A 35 15.35 7.50 8.05
C ALA A 35 14.72 6.57 7.01
N VAL A 36 13.48 6.83 6.57
CA VAL A 36 12.83 6.05 5.51
C VAL A 36 13.55 6.23 4.18
N LEU A 37 13.94 7.46 3.82
CA LEU A 37 14.70 7.70 2.59
C LEU A 37 16.09 7.07 2.65
N HIS A 38 16.72 7.09 3.83
CA HIS A 38 18.01 6.44 4.03
C HIS A 38 17.92 4.92 3.87
N GLU A 39 16.85 4.31 4.40
CA GLU A 39 16.58 2.87 4.23
C GLU A 39 16.33 2.50 2.76
N MET A 40 15.58 3.33 2.04
CA MET A 40 15.26 3.13 0.63
C MET A 40 16.45 3.36 -0.31
N TYR A 41 17.45 4.12 0.13
CA TYR A 41 18.61 4.46 -0.67
C TYR A 41 19.46 3.22 -0.98
N MET A 42 19.77 3.05 -2.26
CA MET A 42 20.70 2.03 -2.73
C MET A 42 22.04 2.67 -3.11
N GLY A 43 23.14 2.13 -2.59
CA GLY A 43 24.47 2.53 -3.05
C GLY A 43 24.67 2.21 -4.54
N ARG A 44 25.53 2.97 -5.23
CA ARG A 44 25.76 2.87 -6.69
C ARG A 44 26.03 1.43 -7.19
N ALA A 45 26.77 0.63 -6.42
CA ALA A 45 27.07 -0.75 -6.78
C ALA A 45 25.81 -1.64 -6.76
N ALA A 46 24.96 -1.47 -5.74
CA ALA A 46 23.69 -2.18 -5.62
C ALA A 46 22.71 -1.73 -6.72
N GLU A 47 22.67 -0.43 -7.03
CA GLU A 47 21.86 0.12 -8.11
C GLU A 47 22.24 -0.48 -9.47
N LYS A 48 23.55 -0.50 -9.78
CA LYS A 48 24.08 -1.13 -11.00
C LYS A 48 23.70 -2.62 -11.10
N LEU A 49 23.79 -3.35 -9.98
CA LEU A 49 23.43 -4.75 -9.93
C LEU A 49 21.92 -4.96 -10.13
N ALA A 50 21.08 -4.16 -9.49
CA ALA A 50 19.63 -4.21 -9.65
C ALA A 50 19.20 -3.91 -11.08
N ARG A 51 19.76 -2.86 -11.70
CA ARG A 51 19.50 -2.54 -13.11
C ARG A 51 19.84 -3.71 -14.03
N LYS A 52 21.02 -4.33 -13.85
CA LYS A 52 21.44 -5.50 -14.63
C LYS A 52 20.51 -6.69 -14.44
N ARG A 53 20.13 -7.01 -13.20
CA ARG A 53 19.31 -8.19 -12.89
C ARG A 53 17.85 -8.04 -13.30
N ARG A 54 17.32 -6.84 -13.28
CA ARG A 54 15.89 -6.54 -13.51
C ARG A 54 15.63 -5.84 -14.85
N ASN A 55 16.64 -5.77 -15.73
CA ASN A 55 16.57 -5.10 -17.03
C ASN A 55 15.99 -3.67 -16.95
N ILE A 56 16.35 -2.91 -15.92
CA ILE A 56 15.84 -1.55 -15.71
C ILE A 56 16.59 -0.60 -16.65
N PRO A 57 15.90 0.33 -17.34
CA PRO A 57 16.51 1.38 -18.14
C PRO A 57 17.61 2.16 -17.42
N ARG A 58 18.53 2.78 -18.18
CA ARG A 58 19.68 3.49 -17.60
C ARG A 58 19.30 4.74 -16.80
N ASP A 59 18.18 5.35 -17.15
CA ASP A 59 17.52 6.47 -16.49
C ASP A 59 16.60 6.02 -15.33
N GLY A 60 16.35 4.71 -15.18
CA GLY A 60 15.62 4.17 -14.04
C GLY A 60 16.47 4.14 -12.77
N HIS A 61 15.91 4.60 -11.65
CA HIS A 61 16.58 4.62 -10.35
C HIS A 61 15.86 3.65 -9.38
N PRO A 62 16.31 2.39 -9.28
CA PRO A 62 15.67 1.43 -8.37
C PRO A 62 15.83 1.88 -6.92
N LEU A 63 14.76 1.70 -6.16
CA LEU A 63 14.72 1.95 -4.72
C LEU A 63 14.65 0.62 -3.98
N ARG A 64 15.25 0.58 -2.78
CA ARG A 64 15.03 -0.52 -1.86
C ARG A 64 13.63 -0.38 -1.25
N ALA A 65 12.83 -1.43 -1.32
CA ALA A 65 11.44 -1.44 -0.88
C ALA A 65 11.11 -2.54 0.14
N ASP A 66 12.11 -3.24 0.66
CA ASP A 66 11.96 -4.36 1.60
C ASP A 66 12.34 -4.00 3.05
N GLY A 67 12.66 -2.72 3.31
CA GLY A 67 13.11 -2.25 4.61
C GLY A 67 11.99 -2.16 5.66
N PRO A 68 12.32 -2.36 6.96
CA PRO A 68 11.34 -2.39 8.04
C PRO A 68 10.59 -1.06 8.26
N LEU A 69 11.22 0.10 8.06
CA LEU A 69 10.57 1.39 8.25
C LEU A 69 9.53 1.64 7.15
N LEU A 70 9.91 1.44 5.89
CA LEU A 70 8.98 1.54 4.77
C LEU A 70 7.81 0.58 4.94
N ASN A 71 8.10 -0.69 5.22
CA ASN A 71 7.08 -1.71 5.47
C ASN A 71 6.14 -1.30 6.60
N HIS A 72 6.65 -0.81 7.73
CA HIS A 72 5.82 -0.34 8.83
C HIS A 72 4.83 0.75 8.37
N HIS A 73 5.29 1.75 7.60
CA HIS A 73 4.44 2.85 7.16
C HIS A 73 3.43 2.43 6.08
N VAL A 74 3.82 1.58 5.13
CA VAL A 74 2.93 1.11 4.07
C VAL A 74 1.87 0.16 4.63
N LEU A 75 2.25 -0.79 5.49
CA LEU A 75 1.30 -1.71 6.12
C LEU A 75 0.34 -0.95 7.06
N THR A 76 0.83 0.05 7.80
CA THR A 76 -0.06 0.91 8.62
C THR A 76 -1.06 1.68 7.76
N PHE A 77 -0.61 2.22 6.62
CA PHE A 77 -1.50 2.86 5.66
C PHE A 77 -2.52 1.87 5.07
N ALA A 78 -2.06 0.69 4.66
CA ALA A 78 -2.91 -0.37 4.12
C ALA A 78 -3.99 -0.79 5.12
N ALA A 79 -3.64 -0.95 6.40
CA ALA A 79 -4.57 -1.32 7.46
C ALA A 79 -5.65 -0.24 7.67
N LYS A 80 -5.26 1.04 7.73
CA LYS A 80 -6.21 2.16 7.78
C LYS A 80 -7.15 2.18 6.59
N LEU A 81 -6.62 1.92 5.40
CA LEU A 81 -7.43 1.82 4.18
C LEU A 81 -8.41 0.64 4.25
N GLY A 82 -7.98 -0.52 4.72
CA GLY A 82 -8.85 -1.69 4.90
C GLY A 82 -10.02 -1.39 5.83
N PHE A 83 -9.77 -0.76 6.98
CA PHE A 83 -10.83 -0.31 7.89
C PHE A 83 -11.80 0.69 7.23
N ALA A 84 -11.27 1.66 6.48
CA ALA A 84 -12.10 2.64 5.77
C ALA A 84 -12.98 1.98 4.70
N LEU A 85 -12.40 1.10 3.88
CA LEU A 85 -13.15 0.35 2.86
C LEU A 85 -14.21 -0.56 3.47
N HIS A 86 -13.93 -1.20 4.61
CA HIS A 86 -14.92 -2.00 5.32
C HIS A 86 -16.11 -1.15 5.76
N GLN A 87 -15.87 0.04 6.32
CA GLN A 87 -16.94 0.93 6.74
C GLN A 87 -17.74 1.46 5.54
N GLU A 88 -17.06 1.78 4.43
CA GLU A 88 -17.72 2.20 3.18
C GLU A 88 -18.65 1.11 2.63
N VAL A 89 -18.18 -0.15 2.59
CA VAL A 89 -18.93 -1.27 1.99
C VAL A 89 -20.04 -1.78 2.91
N THR A 90 -19.78 -1.88 4.22
CA THR A 90 -20.72 -2.51 5.18
C THR A 90 -21.59 -1.50 5.93
N GLY A 91 -21.23 -0.21 5.90
CA GLY A 91 -21.83 0.83 6.74
C GLY A 91 -21.48 0.73 8.22
N SER A 92 -20.64 -0.24 8.62
CA SER A 92 -20.32 -0.52 10.03
C SER A 92 -18.83 -0.49 10.31
N TRP A 93 -18.47 0.02 11.50
CA TRP A 93 -17.10 0.02 11.98
C TRP A 93 -16.68 -1.38 12.44
N VAL A 94 -15.41 -1.71 12.23
CA VAL A 94 -14.81 -2.93 12.80
C VAL A 94 -14.72 -2.76 14.32
N PRO A 95 -15.29 -3.67 15.12
CA PRO A 95 -15.24 -3.59 16.58
C PRO A 95 -13.84 -3.90 17.11
N ASN A 96 -13.57 -3.61 18.39
CA ASN A 96 -12.27 -3.87 19.04
C ASN A 96 -11.85 -5.36 19.03
N GLY A 97 -12.80 -6.29 18.89
CA GLY A 97 -12.51 -7.73 18.73
C GLY A 97 -12.05 -8.11 17.32
N GLY A 98 -12.17 -7.21 16.36
CA GLY A 98 -11.77 -7.42 14.97
C GLY A 98 -10.35 -6.95 14.66
N GLY A 99 -10.05 -6.93 13.38
CA GLY A 99 -8.77 -6.45 12.88
C GLY A 99 -8.64 -6.55 11.37
N VAL A 100 -7.44 -6.25 10.91
CA VAL A 100 -7.06 -6.36 9.50
C VAL A 100 -5.66 -6.97 9.39
N GLN A 101 -5.54 -7.95 8.49
CA GLN A 101 -4.24 -8.46 8.03
C GLN A 101 -3.97 -7.91 6.64
N VAL A 102 -2.75 -7.42 6.43
CA VAL A 102 -2.41 -6.68 5.22
C VAL A 102 -1.08 -7.13 4.66
N MET A 103 -1.00 -7.07 3.33
CA MET A 103 0.21 -7.24 2.55
C MET A 103 0.29 -6.12 1.51
N TRP A 104 1.50 -5.88 1.01
CA TRP A 104 1.70 -4.92 -0.07
C TRP A 104 2.71 -5.46 -1.08
N PHE A 105 2.59 -4.97 -2.30
CA PHE A 105 3.35 -5.42 -3.45
C PHE A 105 3.94 -4.21 -4.16
N SER A 106 5.25 -4.22 -4.40
CA SER A 106 5.88 -3.24 -5.28
C SER A 106 5.52 -3.49 -6.75
N ASN A 107 5.70 -2.48 -7.60
CA ASN A 107 5.60 -2.61 -9.05
C ASN A 107 6.45 -3.76 -9.63
N VAL A 108 7.66 -3.98 -9.10
CA VAL A 108 8.53 -5.08 -9.55
C VAL A 108 7.90 -6.44 -9.28
N GLN A 109 7.23 -6.61 -8.13
CA GLN A 109 6.54 -7.85 -7.78
C GLN A 109 5.31 -8.05 -8.67
N ALA A 110 4.55 -6.98 -8.91
CA ALA A 110 3.42 -7.00 -9.85
C ALA A 110 3.86 -7.42 -11.26
N LEU A 111 4.96 -6.85 -11.77
CA LEU A 111 5.51 -7.18 -13.09
C LEU A 111 6.04 -8.61 -13.21
N ASN A 112 6.49 -9.22 -12.10
CA ASN A 112 6.95 -10.61 -12.10
C ASN A 112 5.81 -11.63 -11.87
N GLY A 113 4.55 -11.16 -11.72
CA GLY A 113 3.43 -12.05 -11.39
C GLY A 113 3.49 -12.60 -9.96
N GLU A 114 4.14 -11.90 -9.03
CA GLU A 114 4.23 -12.31 -7.62
C GLU A 114 2.97 -11.96 -6.80
N ILE A 115 2.00 -11.27 -7.40
CA ILE A 115 0.68 -11.07 -6.78
C ILE A 115 -0.13 -12.36 -6.97
N PRO A 116 -0.60 -13.02 -5.90
CA PRO A 116 -1.37 -14.26 -6.02
C PRO A 116 -2.58 -14.13 -6.93
N GLU A 117 -2.67 -14.96 -7.97
CA GLU A 117 -3.80 -14.94 -8.93
C GLU A 117 -5.15 -15.18 -8.24
N SER A 118 -5.15 -15.97 -7.16
CA SER A 118 -6.33 -16.24 -6.33
C SER A 118 -6.96 -14.96 -5.78
N LEU A 119 -6.18 -13.90 -5.49
CA LEU A 119 -6.73 -12.61 -5.08
C LEU A 119 -7.61 -12.00 -6.17
N PHE A 120 -7.21 -12.09 -7.43
CA PHE A 120 -7.98 -11.54 -8.55
C PHE A 120 -9.24 -12.37 -8.84
N THR A 121 -9.18 -13.70 -8.64
CA THR A 121 -10.37 -14.55 -8.72
C THR A 121 -11.41 -14.20 -7.66
N MET A 122 -10.98 -13.87 -6.44
CA MET A 122 -11.85 -13.49 -5.33
C MET A 122 -12.36 -12.04 -5.41
N LEU A 123 -11.70 -11.18 -6.19
CA LEU A 123 -11.97 -9.74 -6.32
C LEU A 123 -12.25 -9.34 -7.79
N PRO A 124 -13.35 -9.79 -8.39
CA PRO A 124 -13.56 -9.69 -9.83
C PRO A 124 -13.84 -8.25 -10.30
N THR A 125 -14.46 -7.41 -9.46
CA THR A 125 -14.87 -6.06 -9.86
C THR A 125 -13.88 -5.02 -9.36
N ARG A 126 -13.22 -4.34 -10.31
CA ARG A 126 -12.39 -3.17 -10.02
C ARG A 126 -13.23 -1.90 -10.10
N LEU A 127 -13.09 -1.08 -9.08
CA LEU A 127 -13.70 0.23 -8.91
C LEU A 127 -12.60 1.30 -8.88
N THR A 128 -12.99 2.54 -9.12
CA THR A 128 -12.11 3.71 -9.02
C THR A 128 -12.88 4.89 -8.44
N LEU A 129 -12.19 5.99 -8.14
CA LEU A 129 -12.85 7.22 -7.75
C LEU A 129 -13.38 7.94 -8.99
N GLN A 130 -14.66 8.28 -8.95
CA GLN A 130 -15.33 8.99 -10.04
C GLN A 130 -16.08 10.22 -9.49
N GLN A 131 -15.82 11.38 -10.08
CA GLN A 131 -16.53 12.62 -9.79
C GLN A 131 -17.21 13.13 -11.07
N GLY A 132 -18.49 12.80 -11.23
CA GLY A 132 -19.22 13.06 -12.47
C GLY A 132 -18.62 12.27 -13.63
N THR A 133 -18.10 12.96 -14.65
CA THR A 133 -17.43 12.35 -15.80
C THR A 133 -15.92 12.18 -15.62
N LYS A 134 -15.34 12.74 -14.56
CA LYS A 134 -13.90 12.62 -14.27
C LYS A 134 -13.63 11.34 -13.49
N SER A 135 -12.67 10.56 -13.95
CA SER A 135 -12.22 9.31 -13.35
C SER A 135 -10.70 9.34 -13.16
N VAL A 136 -10.20 8.60 -12.18
CA VAL A 136 -8.77 8.42 -11.91
C VAL A 136 -8.37 6.94 -11.96
N ALA A 137 -9.04 6.16 -12.82
CA ALA A 137 -8.78 4.72 -12.99
C ALA A 137 -7.31 4.39 -13.26
N ASP A 138 -6.60 5.28 -13.94
CA ASP A 138 -5.16 5.20 -14.23
C ASP A 138 -4.27 5.37 -12.98
N GLN A 139 -4.77 6.07 -11.96
CA GLN A 139 -4.01 6.42 -10.76
C GLN A 139 -4.45 5.66 -9.51
N PHE A 140 -5.69 5.17 -9.46
CA PHE A 140 -6.24 4.49 -8.31
C PHE A 140 -7.32 3.50 -8.73
N GLU A 141 -7.13 2.23 -8.36
CA GLU A 141 -8.16 1.21 -8.48
C GLU A 141 -8.28 0.49 -7.15
N TYR A 142 -9.49 0.07 -6.79
CA TYR A 142 -9.73 -0.79 -5.65
C TYR A 142 -10.78 -1.85 -5.99
N ALA A 143 -10.70 -2.99 -5.31
CA ALA A 143 -11.69 -4.04 -5.38
C ALA A 143 -11.97 -4.50 -3.96
N THR A 144 -13.24 -4.80 -3.68
CA THR A 144 -13.66 -5.39 -2.40
C THR A 144 -14.56 -6.58 -2.69
N SER A 145 -14.51 -7.57 -1.82
CA SER A 145 -15.43 -8.71 -1.82
C SER A 145 -15.81 -9.00 -0.37
N PRO A 146 -17.04 -8.64 0.05
CA PRO A 146 -17.54 -9.05 1.34
C PRO A 146 -17.73 -10.57 1.30
N VAL A 147 -17.09 -11.28 2.22
CA VAL A 147 -17.24 -12.72 2.38
C VAL A 147 -18.01 -12.94 3.67
N GLU A 148 -19.26 -13.39 3.53
CA GLU A 148 -20.14 -13.77 4.65
C GLU A 148 -20.24 -12.74 5.80
N GLN A 149 -20.71 -11.50 5.57
CA GLN A 149 -21.03 -10.41 6.55
C GLN A 149 -20.01 -10.04 7.66
N GLU A 150 -18.97 -10.84 7.90
CA GLU A 150 -18.08 -10.80 9.05
C GLU A 150 -16.63 -10.58 8.64
N HIS A 151 -16.30 -10.81 7.36
CA HIS A 151 -15.01 -10.45 6.79
C HIS A 151 -15.12 -9.90 5.36
N MET A 152 -14.09 -9.17 4.96
CA MET A 152 -14.01 -8.52 3.65
C MET A 152 -12.58 -8.62 3.13
N LEU A 153 -12.46 -9.10 1.90
CA LEU A 153 -11.23 -9.01 1.12
C LEU A 153 -11.15 -7.66 0.43
N TYR A 154 -9.97 -7.07 0.37
CA TYR A 154 -9.74 -5.90 -0.47
C TYR A 154 -8.40 -5.95 -1.19
N TYR A 155 -8.36 -5.26 -2.31
CA TYR A 155 -7.17 -4.98 -3.09
C TYR A 155 -7.22 -3.52 -3.52
N THR A 156 -6.08 -2.83 -3.54
CA THR A 156 -5.98 -1.45 -4.02
C THR A 156 -4.65 -1.23 -4.70
N SER A 157 -4.66 -0.63 -5.88
CA SER A 157 -3.48 -0.25 -6.64
C SER A 157 -3.33 1.27 -6.69
N PHE A 158 -2.09 1.75 -6.66
CA PHE A 158 -1.76 3.17 -6.67
C PHE A 158 -0.79 3.48 -7.82
N ASN A 159 -1.32 4.06 -8.89
CA ASN A 159 -0.57 4.60 -10.02
C ASN A 159 0.49 3.63 -10.56
N GLN A 160 0.12 2.34 -10.57
CA GLN A 160 0.97 1.20 -10.94
C GLN A 160 2.31 1.10 -10.19
N SER A 161 2.48 1.86 -9.10
CA SER A 161 3.73 1.96 -8.35
C SER A 161 3.79 0.92 -7.24
N PHE A 162 2.67 0.70 -6.57
CA PHE A 162 2.49 -0.38 -5.60
C PHE A 162 1.01 -0.74 -5.47
N ALA A 163 0.76 -1.90 -4.88
CA ALA A 163 -0.57 -2.35 -4.49
C ALA A 163 -0.58 -2.80 -3.03
N VAL A 164 -1.75 -2.78 -2.42
CA VAL A 164 -2.00 -3.35 -1.09
C VAL A 164 -3.18 -4.29 -1.18
N ALA A 165 -3.16 -5.35 -0.38
CA ALA A 165 -4.26 -6.27 -0.25
C ALA A 165 -4.42 -6.68 1.20
N GLY A 166 -5.60 -7.14 1.59
CA GLY A 166 -5.80 -7.62 2.93
C GLY A 166 -7.17 -8.21 3.19
N VAL A 167 -7.31 -8.74 4.40
CA VAL A 167 -8.55 -9.28 4.95
C VAL A 167 -8.90 -8.45 6.16
N VAL A 168 -10.09 -7.87 6.16
CA VAL A 168 -10.68 -7.19 7.31
C VAL A 168 -11.70 -8.14 7.94
N ALA A 169 -11.68 -8.32 9.24
CA ALA A 169 -12.63 -9.17 9.95
C ALA A 169 -13.17 -8.49 11.21
N ARG A 170 -14.45 -8.69 11.51
CA ARG A 170 -15.09 -8.20 12.73
C ARG A 170 -14.75 -9.03 13.96
N ASP A 171 -14.44 -10.30 13.76
CA ASP A 171 -13.88 -11.19 14.78
C ASP A 171 -12.55 -11.79 14.29
N ARG A 172 -11.44 -11.32 14.88
CA ARG A 172 -10.11 -11.80 14.48
C ARG A 172 -9.83 -13.24 14.92
N ALA A 173 -10.52 -13.74 15.95
CA ALA A 173 -10.31 -15.11 16.45
C ALA A 173 -10.76 -16.15 15.43
N ILE A 174 -11.80 -15.84 14.66
CA ILE A 174 -12.36 -16.73 13.65
C ILE A 174 -11.53 -16.69 12.36
N TYR A 175 -11.16 -15.49 11.90
CA TYR A 175 -10.67 -15.31 10.52
C TYR A 175 -9.17 -15.00 10.40
N LEU A 176 -8.56 -14.38 11.41
CA LEU A 176 -7.19 -13.82 11.28
C LEU A 176 -6.16 -14.57 12.13
N ASN A 177 -6.56 -15.05 13.30
CA ASN A 177 -5.66 -15.75 14.23
C ASN A 177 -5.14 -17.10 13.71
N SER A 178 -5.72 -17.62 12.62
CA SER A 178 -5.23 -18.81 11.92
C SER A 178 -3.87 -18.60 11.23
N HIS A 179 -3.45 -17.35 11.04
CA HIS A 179 -2.20 -16.95 10.37
C HIS A 179 -1.38 -16.01 11.28
N PRO A 180 -0.80 -16.51 12.39
CA PRO A 180 -0.13 -15.70 13.40
C PRO A 180 1.16 -15.01 12.90
N GLU A 181 1.73 -15.47 11.79
CA GLU A 181 2.90 -14.89 11.15
C GLU A 181 2.62 -13.53 10.50
N VAL A 182 1.36 -13.24 10.17
CA VAL A 182 0.96 -11.97 9.57
C VAL A 182 0.45 -11.04 10.66
N ARG A 183 1.10 -9.86 10.76
CA ARG A 183 0.69 -8.82 11.71
C ARG A 183 -0.79 -8.47 11.54
N ILE A 184 -1.54 -8.60 12.61
CA ILE A 184 -2.92 -8.12 12.72
C ILE A 184 -2.87 -6.68 13.26
N PHE A 185 -3.58 -5.77 12.59
CA PHE A 185 -3.84 -4.43 13.11
C PHE A 185 -5.24 -4.38 13.68
N SER A 186 -5.38 -3.89 14.90
CA SER A 186 -6.67 -3.72 15.57
C SER A 186 -7.08 -2.25 15.65
N PRO A 187 -8.39 -1.96 15.80
CA PRO A 187 -8.84 -0.62 16.13
C PRO A 187 -8.09 -0.08 17.37
N GLY A 188 -7.49 1.10 17.24
CA GLY A 188 -6.68 1.72 18.29
C GLY A 188 -5.16 1.57 18.13
N ASP A 189 -4.67 0.63 17.32
CA ASP A 189 -3.21 0.40 17.12
C ASP A 189 -2.47 1.58 16.48
N PHE A 190 -3.19 2.56 15.94
CA PHE A 190 -2.62 3.70 15.23
C PHE A 190 -2.38 4.92 16.11
N LEU A 191 -2.73 4.85 17.40
CA LEU A 191 -2.46 5.92 18.34
C LEU A 191 -0.94 5.98 18.57
N THR A 192 -0.32 7.05 18.09
CA THR A 192 1.06 7.36 18.47
C THR A 192 1.05 7.72 19.94
N THR A 193 1.74 6.95 20.78
CA THR A 193 2.08 7.31 22.17
C THR A 193 2.80 8.66 22.16
N ARG A 194 2.03 9.74 22.31
CA ARG A 194 2.50 11.07 22.73
C ARG A 194 2.04 11.42 24.14
N ASP A 195 1.26 10.56 24.79
CA ASP A 195 0.70 10.78 26.13
C ASP A 195 1.42 9.98 27.22
N ALA A 196 2.71 9.65 27.01
CA ALA A 196 3.55 8.98 28.00
C ALA A 196 4.91 9.65 28.11
N GLN A 197 4.93 10.97 28.38
CA GLN A 197 6.04 11.68 28.99
C GLN A 197 5.49 12.75 29.95
#